data_AF-A0AAD4ENA4-F1
#
_entry.id   AF-A0AAD4ENA4-F1
#
_cell.length_a   1.000
_cell.length_b   1.000
_cell.length_c   1.000
_cell.angle_alpha   90.00
_cell.angle_beta   90.00
_cell.angle_gamma   90.00
#
_symmetry.space_group_name_H-M   'P 1'
#
loop_
_entity.id
_entity.type
_entity.pdbx_description
1 polymer ?
#
loop_
_entity_poly.entity_id
_entity_poly.type
_entity_poly.pdbx_seq_one_letter_code
_entity_poly.pdbx_strand_id
1 'polypeptide(L)'
;MSELEASLYALYWNNNISVAVITMISYEYILQLEKEVKFVWERQRSVMTYLYLAVRYFGISVVMFSATWGGLVYIPEAVSYGVFLFMQWGFSAYSCLTKVILIWRLYALYNQSKPILYVLMGLLIPIVALYIAVDVFLWSRPSAISIQEIAITSNIKYCTAFFHVGPMLAIYTSIPVLCYDVLLVVLAITLLVKHLKERKELRMKPNTYIVLIVRYHVIYFVLNLAVQIFSAILWANLSTEVMNVILLFSNTAPFIIVPRLIISIWETHANDSCVHVSTTFEDCVCWTSPPPLEQHEMEFCIDPDNISCV
;
A
#
# COMPACT_ATOMS: atom_id res chain seq x y z
N MET A 1 2.49 -30.15 26.81
CA MET A 1 1.98 -28.80 27.15
C MET A 1 0.54 -28.96 27.56
N SER A 2 0.18 -28.52 28.75
CA SER A 2 -1.22 -28.55 29.20
C SER A 2 -2.05 -27.56 28.37
N GLU A 3 -3.37 -27.78 28.29
CA GLU A 3 -4.29 -26.91 27.56
C GLU A 3 -4.23 -25.46 28.08
N LEU A 4 -4.08 -25.32 29.41
CA LEU A 4 -3.88 -24.03 30.09
C LEU A 4 -2.60 -23.30 29.65
N GLU A 5 -1.47 -24.01 29.58
CA GLU A 5 -0.20 -23.46 29.12
C GLU A 5 -0.29 -22.98 27.67
N ALA A 6 -0.97 -23.74 26.81
CA ALA A 6 -1.15 -23.36 25.41
C ALA A 6 -1.99 -22.08 25.25
N SER A 7 -3.09 -21.94 26.01
CA SER A 7 -3.92 -20.73 26.01
C SER A 7 -3.18 -19.50 26.56
N LEU A 8 -2.43 -19.66 27.66
CA LEU A 8 -1.59 -18.59 28.20
C LEU A 8 -0.50 -18.16 27.22
N TYR A 9 0.13 -19.13 26.56
CA TYR A 9 1.17 -18.87 25.56
C TYR A 9 0.62 -18.12 24.35
N ALA A 10 -0.56 -18.52 23.84
CA ALA A 10 -1.24 -17.82 22.75
C ALA A 10 -1.62 -16.37 23.14
N LEU A 11 -2.17 -16.18 24.33
CA LEU A 11 -2.52 -14.85 24.85
C LEU A 11 -1.28 -13.95 25.01
N TYR A 12 -0.19 -14.51 25.52
CA TYR A 12 1.08 -13.81 25.67
C TYR A 12 1.60 -13.32 24.30
N TRP A 13 1.63 -14.18 23.29
CA TRP A 13 2.04 -13.78 21.94
C TRP A 13 1.13 -12.72 21.34
N ASN A 14 -0.20 -12.89 21.44
CA ASN A 14 -1.15 -11.91 20.93
C ASN A 14 -0.88 -10.52 21.53
N ASN A 15 -0.74 -10.43 22.85
CA ASN A 15 -0.49 -9.16 23.54
C ASN A 15 0.84 -8.52 23.12
N ASN A 16 1.92 -9.30 22.98
CA ASN A 16 3.21 -8.78 22.54
C ASN A 16 3.16 -8.25 21.10
N ILE A 17 2.50 -8.97 20.19
CA ILE A 17 2.31 -8.54 18.80
C ILE A 17 1.47 -7.27 18.76
N SER A 18 0.37 -7.21 19.51
CA SER A 18 -0.48 -6.04 19.60
C SER A 18 0.27 -4.78 20.02
N VAL A 19 1.10 -4.88 21.07
CA VAL A 19 1.94 -3.77 21.54
C VAL A 19 2.96 -3.37 20.46
N ALA A 20 3.59 -4.34 19.80
CA ALA A 20 4.53 -4.08 18.72
C ALA A 20 3.86 -3.37 17.53
N VAL A 21 2.68 -3.84 17.10
CA VAL A 21 1.88 -3.25 16.02
C VAL A 21 1.49 -1.81 16.37
N ILE A 22 0.92 -1.57 17.54
CA ILE A 22 0.51 -0.23 17.98
C ILE A 22 1.71 0.72 18.02
N THR A 23 2.84 0.25 18.57
CA THR A 23 4.07 1.04 18.66
C THR A 23 4.59 1.40 17.27
N MET A 24 4.67 0.42 16.36
CA MET A 24 5.18 0.62 15.01
C MET A 24 4.30 1.56 14.18
N ILE A 25 2.97 1.39 14.25
CA ILE A 25 2.02 2.26 13.54
C ILE A 25 2.00 3.67 14.13
N SER A 26 2.07 3.81 15.45
CA SER A 26 2.12 5.12 16.11
C SER A 26 3.41 5.87 15.78
N TYR A 27 4.55 5.18 15.83
CA TYR A 27 5.85 5.73 15.43
C TYR A 27 5.83 6.18 13.96
N GLU A 28 5.26 5.35 13.09
CA GLU A 28 5.10 5.69 11.68
C GLU A 28 4.18 6.89 11.45
N TYR A 29 3.10 6.99 12.23
CA TYR A 29 2.18 8.11 12.17
C TYR A 29 2.87 9.42 12.51
N ILE A 30 3.60 9.46 13.63
CA ILE A 30 4.33 10.64 14.08
C ILE A 30 5.38 11.06 13.04
N LEU A 31 6.12 10.09 12.47
CA LEU A 31 7.17 10.39 11.49
C LEU A 31 6.63 10.98 10.18
N GLN A 32 5.44 10.55 9.75
CA GLN A 32 4.83 11.06 8.52
C GLN A 32 4.04 12.34 8.72
N LEU A 33 3.63 12.67 9.95
CA LEU A 33 2.69 13.75 10.22
C LEU A 33 3.15 15.11 9.66
N GLU A 34 4.42 15.47 9.84
CA GLU A 34 4.98 16.72 9.32
C GLU A 34 4.86 16.79 7.79
N LYS A 35 5.25 15.71 7.11
CA LYS A 35 5.14 15.61 5.64
C LYS A 35 3.69 15.58 5.19
N GLU A 36 2.81 14.96 5.96
CA GLU A 36 1.38 14.90 5.68
C GLU A 36 0.78 16.31 5.73
N VAL A 37 1.04 17.08 6.78
CA VAL A 37 0.59 18.48 6.91
C VAL A 37 1.02 19.29 5.68
N LYS A 38 2.30 19.22 5.32
CA LYS A 38 2.87 19.96 4.18
C LYS A 38 2.29 19.54 2.82
N PHE A 39 2.16 18.24 2.54
CA PHE A 39 1.82 17.76 1.19
C PHE A 39 0.33 17.44 0.98
N VAL A 40 -0.42 17.17 2.05
CA VAL A 40 -1.82 16.74 2.01
C VAL A 40 -2.75 17.86 2.45
N TRP A 41 -2.42 18.53 3.56
CA TRP A 41 -3.32 19.49 4.18
C TRP A 41 -3.17 20.90 3.59
N GLU A 42 -1.95 21.32 3.28
CA GLU A 42 -1.68 22.64 2.67
C GLU A 42 -1.92 22.68 1.15
N ARG A 43 -1.98 21.53 0.49
CA ARG A 43 -2.11 21.43 -0.98
C ARG A 43 -3.57 21.45 -1.43
N GLN A 44 -3.81 21.87 -2.68
CA GLN A 44 -5.13 21.78 -3.31
C GLN A 44 -5.66 20.33 -3.32
N ARG A 45 -6.95 20.17 -2.99
CA ARG A 45 -7.59 18.86 -2.81
C ARG A 45 -7.72 18.14 -4.14
N SER A 46 -6.99 17.04 -4.30
CA SER A 46 -7.11 16.14 -5.46
C SER A 46 -7.85 14.85 -5.06
N VAL A 47 -8.34 14.09 -6.05
CA VAL A 47 -8.91 12.75 -5.83
C VAL A 47 -7.89 11.83 -5.12
N MET A 48 -6.61 11.94 -5.48
CA MET A 48 -5.53 11.17 -4.84
C MET A 48 -5.33 11.55 -3.37
N THR A 49 -5.56 12.82 -3.02
CA THR A 49 -5.52 13.30 -1.62
C THR A 49 -6.63 12.62 -0.80
N TYR A 50 -7.85 12.54 -1.32
CA TYR A 50 -8.95 11.85 -0.63
C TYR A 50 -8.72 10.34 -0.54
N LEU A 51 -8.22 9.69 -1.61
CA LEU A 51 -7.86 8.27 -1.58
C LEU A 51 -6.75 7.98 -0.56
N TYR A 52 -5.73 8.85 -0.49
CA TYR A 52 -4.67 8.76 0.51
C TYR A 52 -5.24 8.85 1.92
N LEU A 53 -6.04 9.88 2.21
CA LEU A 53 -6.65 10.08 3.53
C LEU A 53 -7.54 8.89 3.91
N ALA A 54 -8.36 8.40 2.97
CA ALA A 54 -9.19 7.23 3.18
C ALA A 54 -8.32 6.02 3.57
N VAL A 55 -7.32 5.66 2.77
CA VAL A 55 -6.44 4.52 3.06
C VAL A 55 -5.67 4.69 4.36
N ARG A 56 -5.17 5.89 4.65
CA ARG A 56 -4.37 6.17 5.85
C ARG A 56 -5.19 6.02 7.12
N TYR A 57 -6.27 6.80 7.25
CA TYR A 57 -7.06 6.85 8.50
C TYR A 57 -7.95 5.62 8.67
N PHE A 58 -8.50 5.08 7.58
CA PHE A 58 -9.21 3.82 7.63
C PHE A 58 -8.27 2.67 7.99
N GLY A 59 -7.08 2.63 7.39
CA GLY A 59 -6.08 1.62 7.69
C GLY A 59 -5.62 1.64 9.15
N ILE A 60 -5.31 2.82 9.69
CA ILE A 60 -4.98 2.98 11.12
C ILE A 60 -6.13 2.50 11.99
N SER A 61 -7.38 2.84 11.65
CA SER A 61 -8.55 2.39 12.41
C SER A 61 -8.64 0.86 12.43
N VAL A 62 -8.58 0.21 11.27
CA VAL A 62 -8.64 -1.27 11.15
C VAL A 62 -7.53 -1.94 11.97
N VAL A 63 -6.29 -1.44 11.88
CA VAL A 63 -5.15 -2.01 12.61
C VAL A 63 -5.26 -1.80 14.12
N MET A 64 -5.74 -0.64 14.57
CA MET A 64 -5.91 -0.37 16.00
C MET A 64 -6.99 -1.27 16.61
N PHE A 65 -8.10 -1.48 15.90
CA PHE A 65 -9.09 -2.46 16.32
C PHE A 65 -8.47 -3.86 16.34
N SER A 66 -7.78 -4.27 15.26
CA SER A 66 -7.10 -5.57 15.17
C SER A 66 -6.12 -5.83 16.31
N ALA A 67 -5.30 -4.84 16.66
CA ALA A 67 -4.32 -4.97 17.74
C ALA A 67 -4.97 -5.01 19.13
N THR A 68 -6.12 -4.38 19.35
CA THR A 68 -6.76 -4.36 20.68
C THR A 68 -7.59 -5.62 20.96
N TRP A 69 -7.93 -6.38 19.92
CA TRP A 69 -8.72 -7.60 20.05
C TRP A 69 -7.89 -8.83 20.45
N GLY A 70 -8.55 -9.77 21.12
CA GLY A 70 -7.94 -11.05 21.49
C GLY A 70 -7.08 -11.03 22.77
N GLY A 71 -7.00 -9.91 23.50
CA GLY A 71 -6.37 -9.94 24.84
C GLY A 71 -5.95 -8.61 25.44
N LEU A 72 -5.41 -7.68 24.64
CA LEU A 72 -4.82 -6.44 25.16
C LEU A 72 -5.82 -5.61 25.97
N VAL A 73 -7.07 -5.58 25.49
CA VAL A 73 -8.20 -4.94 26.16
C VAL A 73 -9.29 -5.98 26.36
N TYR A 74 -9.90 -5.99 27.55
CA TYR A 74 -11.07 -6.81 27.79
C TYR A 74 -12.26 -6.29 26.96
N ILE A 75 -12.80 -7.14 26.10
CA ILE A 75 -13.96 -6.84 25.25
C ILE A 75 -15.01 -7.93 25.51
N PRO A 76 -16.25 -7.57 25.86
CA PRO A 76 -17.31 -8.55 26.08
C PRO A 76 -17.70 -9.23 24.76
N GLU A 77 -18.18 -10.47 24.83
CA GLU A 77 -18.46 -11.33 23.67
C GLU A 77 -19.30 -10.64 22.58
N ALA A 78 -20.38 -9.96 22.95
CA ALA A 78 -21.27 -9.26 22.01
C ALA A 78 -20.56 -8.15 21.22
N VAL A 79 -19.66 -7.39 21.87
CA VAL A 79 -18.87 -6.34 21.23
C VAL A 79 -17.73 -6.95 20.42
N SER A 80 -17.14 -8.04 20.92
CA SER A 80 -16.07 -8.78 20.27
C SER A 80 -16.48 -9.30 18.88
N TYR A 81 -17.73 -9.76 18.74
CA TYR A 81 -18.29 -10.13 17.44
C TYR A 81 -18.35 -8.98 16.44
N GLY A 82 -18.89 -7.83 16.85
CA GLY A 82 -18.94 -6.65 15.99
C GLY A 82 -17.55 -6.14 15.61
N VAL A 83 -16.62 -6.13 16.56
CA VAL A 83 -15.23 -5.70 16.36
C VAL A 83 -14.48 -6.65 15.42
N PHE A 84 -14.66 -7.97 15.58
CA PHE A 84 -14.08 -8.96 14.67
C PHE A 84 -14.60 -8.81 13.24
N LEU A 85 -15.92 -8.66 13.06
CA LEU A 85 -16.49 -8.39 11.74
C LEU A 85 -15.91 -7.11 11.14
N PHE A 86 -15.85 -6.02 11.91
CA PHE A 86 -15.27 -4.77 11.45
C PHE A 86 -13.83 -4.95 10.94
N MET A 87 -13.01 -5.73 11.63
CA MET A 87 -11.65 -6.02 11.16
C MET A 87 -11.64 -6.78 9.85
N GLN A 88 -12.37 -7.90 9.75
CA GLN A 88 -12.33 -8.76 8.56
C GLN A 88 -12.80 -7.99 7.33
N TRP A 89 -13.95 -7.33 7.44
CA TRP A 89 -14.47 -6.46 6.40
C TRP A 89 -13.55 -5.25 6.13
N GLY A 90 -12.92 -4.73 7.18
CA GLY A 90 -11.95 -3.64 7.10
C GLY A 90 -10.72 -4.02 6.28
N PHE A 91 -10.13 -5.19 6.52
CA PHE A 91 -9.01 -5.73 5.72
C PHE A 91 -9.41 -5.93 4.26
N SER A 92 -10.59 -6.48 3.99
CA SER A 92 -11.10 -6.67 2.63
C SER A 92 -11.30 -5.34 1.89
N ALA A 93 -11.92 -4.35 2.55
CA ALA A 93 -12.08 -3.01 1.99
C ALA A 93 -10.74 -2.33 1.75
N TYR A 94 -9.80 -2.44 2.69
CA TYR A 94 -8.45 -1.89 2.54
C TYR A 94 -7.68 -2.53 1.38
N SER A 95 -7.78 -3.86 1.22
CA SER A 95 -7.19 -4.59 0.09
C SER A 95 -7.74 -4.10 -1.24
N CYS A 96 -9.06 -3.87 -1.33
CA CYS A 96 -9.70 -3.31 -2.51
C CYS A 96 -9.15 -1.90 -2.84
N LEU A 97 -9.10 -1.00 -1.85
CA LEU A 97 -8.57 0.35 -2.02
C LEU A 97 -7.11 0.32 -2.49
N THR A 98 -6.30 -0.57 -1.93
CA THR A 98 -4.88 -0.73 -2.30
C THR A 98 -4.74 -1.17 -3.76
N LYS A 99 -5.58 -2.10 -4.23
CA LYS A 99 -5.60 -2.54 -5.64
C LYS A 99 -6.00 -1.41 -6.59
N VAL A 100 -6.99 -0.60 -6.22
CA VAL A 100 -7.37 0.58 -6.99
C VAL A 100 -6.20 1.57 -7.10
N ILE A 101 -5.47 1.82 -6.01
CA ILE A 101 -4.29 2.69 -6.04
C ILE A 101 -3.17 2.10 -6.92
N LEU A 102 -2.93 0.79 -6.85
CA LEU A 102 -1.95 0.10 -7.70
C LEU A 102 -2.29 0.24 -9.19
N ILE A 103 -3.56 0.03 -9.56
CA ILE A 103 -4.04 0.19 -10.95
C ILE A 103 -3.91 1.64 -11.40
N TRP A 104 -4.33 2.59 -10.56
CA TRP A 104 -4.23 4.02 -10.88
C TRP A 104 -2.77 4.43 -11.15
N ARG A 105 -1.84 3.93 -10.33
CA ARG A 105 -0.41 4.17 -10.53
C ARG A 105 0.12 3.53 -11.81
N LEU A 106 -0.28 2.30 -12.09
CA LEU A 106 0.10 1.62 -13.33
C LEU A 106 -0.47 2.34 -14.56
N TYR A 107 -1.68 2.87 -14.47
CA TYR A 107 -2.32 3.69 -15.49
C TYR A 107 -1.54 4.99 -15.75
N ALA A 108 -1.12 5.69 -14.70
CA ALA A 108 -0.28 6.87 -14.81
C ALA A 108 1.08 6.55 -15.48
N LEU A 109 1.70 5.43 -15.10
CA LEU A 109 2.96 4.96 -15.68
C LEU A 109 2.83 4.56 -17.16
N TYR A 110 1.68 4.02 -17.57
CA TYR A 110 1.37 3.66 -18.96
C TYR A 110 0.80 4.84 -19.78
N ASN A 111 1.28 6.05 -19.50
CA ASN A 111 0.90 7.29 -20.17
C ASN A 111 -0.62 7.44 -20.35
N GLN A 112 -1.38 7.11 -19.31
CA GLN A 112 -2.84 7.25 -19.28
C GLN A 112 -3.59 6.47 -20.38
N SER A 113 -3.03 5.34 -20.84
CA SER A 113 -3.69 4.48 -21.82
C SER A 113 -4.96 3.85 -21.26
N LYS A 114 -6.11 4.36 -21.71
CA LYS A 114 -7.46 3.84 -21.41
C LYS A 114 -7.64 2.33 -21.65
N PRO A 115 -7.09 1.69 -22.72
CA PRO A 115 -7.30 0.26 -22.92
C PRO A 115 -6.74 -0.60 -21.79
N ILE A 116 -5.55 -0.26 -21.26
CA ILE A 116 -4.94 -1.02 -20.15
C ILE A 116 -5.78 -0.90 -18.90
N LEU A 117 -6.29 0.31 -18.61
CA LEU A 117 -7.17 0.53 -17.47
C LEU A 117 -8.43 -0.35 -17.54
N TYR A 118 -9.11 -0.39 -18.70
CA TYR A 118 -10.31 -1.20 -18.86
C TYR A 118 -10.02 -2.71 -18.72
N VAL A 119 -8.90 -3.19 -19.24
CA VAL A 119 -8.48 -4.60 -19.08
C VAL A 119 -8.22 -4.93 -17.60
N LEU A 120 -7.45 -4.08 -16.90
CA LEU A 120 -7.10 -4.29 -15.50
C LEU A 120 -8.32 -4.23 -14.58
N MET A 121 -9.23 -3.28 -14.83
CA MET A 121 -10.47 -3.14 -14.08
C MET A 121 -11.44 -4.28 -14.39
N GLY A 122 -11.57 -4.66 -15.66
CA GLY A 122 -12.38 -5.79 -16.10
C GLY A 122 -11.95 -7.12 -15.47
N LEU A 123 -10.66 -7.29 -15.20
CA LEU A 123 -10.13 -8.44 -14.47
C LEU A 123 -10.29 -8.30 -12.94
N LEU A 124 -10.19 -7.09 -12.39
CA LEU A 124 -10.33 -6.83 -10.95
C LEU A 124 -11.77 -7.07 -10.46
N ILE A 125 -12.78 -6.58 -11.19
CA ILE A 125 -14.19 -6.63 -10.78
C ILE A 125 -14.67 -8.06 -10.43
N PRO A 126 -14.49 -9.09 -11.29
CA PRO A 126 -14.93 -10.44 -10.97
C PRO A 126 -14.15 -11.04 -9.79
N ILE A 127 -12.85 -10.72 -9.65
CA ILE A 127 -12.04 -11.18 -8.52
C ILE A 127 -12.56 -10.58 -7.21
N VAL A 128 -12.85 -9.28 -7.19
CA VAL A 128 -13.41 -8.59 -6.02
C VAL A 128 -14.81 -9.12 -5.70
N ALA A 129 -15.65 -9.35 -6.71
CA ALA A 129 -16.98 -9.91 -6.51
C ALA A 129 -16.93 -11.32 -5.88
N LEU A 130 -16.05 -12.20 -6.39
CA LEU A 130 -15.83 -13.53 -5.82
C LEU A 130 -15.31 -13.44 -4.37
N TYR A 131 -14.36 -12.56 -4.12
CA TYR A 131 -13.77 -12.35 -2.80
C TYR A 131 -14.80 -11.87 -1.79
N ILE A 132 -15.61 -10.85 -2.14
CA ILE A 132 -16.70 -10.35 -1.29
C ILE A 132 -17.75 -11.43 -1.04
N ALA A 133 -18.14 -12.20 -2.07
CA ALA A 133 -19.13 -13.27 -1.90
C ALA A 133 -18.67 -14.33 -0.88
N VAL A 134 -17.38 -14.65 -0.91
CA VAL A 134 -16.74 -15.58 0.04
C VAL A 134 -16.66 -14.98 1.43
N ASP A 135 -16.27 -13.72 1.55
CA ASP A 135 -16.26 -13.00 2.82
C ASP A 135 -17.66 -12.95 3.45
N VAL A 136 -18.70 -12.64 2.68
CA VAL A 136 -20.09 -12.71 3.16
C VAL A 136 -20.40 -14.11 3.70
N PHE A 137 -20.02 -15.15 2.95
CA PHE A 137 -20.31 -16.53 3.31
C PHE A 137 -19.58 -16.96 4.60
N LEU A 138 -18.31 -16.60 4.74
CA LEU A 138 -17.47 -16.96 5.89
C LEU A 138 -17.83 -16.15 7.13
N TRP A 139 -17.95 -14.82 7.00
CA TRP A 139 -18.07 -13.92 8.14
C TRP A 139 -19.52 -13.73 8.63
N SER A 140 -20.51 -13.83 7.73
CA SER A 140 -21.92 -13.50 8.09
C SER A 140 -22.72 -14.69 8.63
N ARG A 141 -22.14 -15.90 8.65
CA ARG A 141 -22.83 -17.12 9.09
C ARG A 141 -22.36 -17.55 10.49
N PRO A 142 -23.26 -17.59 11.49
CA PRO A 142 -22.93 -18.15 12.81
C PRO A 142 -22.49 -19.62 12.75
N SER A 143 -22.95 -20.36 11.74
CA SER A 143 -22.54 -21.75 11.50
C SER A 143 -21.10 -21.88 11.00
N ALA A 144 -20.51 -20.81 10.48
CA ALA A 144 -19.15 -20.81 9.97
C ALA A 144 -18.15 -20.34 11.03
N ILE A 145 -18.56 -19.39 11.88
CA ILE A 145 -17.69 -18.76 12.87
C ILE A 145 -18.45 -18.58 14.17
N SER A 146 -17.81 -18.98 15.26
CA SER A 146 -18.25 -18.65 16.61
C SER A 146 -17.15 -17.90 17.35
N ILE A 147 -17.50 -16.78 17.97
CA ILE A 147 -16.61 -16.09 18.91
C ILE A 147 -17.03 -16.51 20.30
N GLN A 148 -16.07 -16.92 21.11
CA GLN A 148 -16.32 -17.33 22.49
C GLN A 148 -15.35 -16.64 23.43
N GLU A 149 -15.85 -16.30 24.61
CA GLU A 149 -15.04 -15.81 25.72
C GLU A 149 -14.43 -17.00 26.47
N ILE A 150 -13.11 -17.10 26.47
CA ILE A 150 -12.38 -18.12 27.22
C ILE A 150 -11.89 -17.50 28.52
N ALA A 151 -12.29 -18.11 29.64
CA ALA A 151 -11.76 -17.80 30.95
C ALA A 151 -10.58 -18.74 31.29
N ILE A 152 -9.36 -18.20 31.28
CA ILE A 152 -8.15 -18.93 31.70
C ILE A 152 -8.11 -19.03 33.23
N THR A 153 -8.55 -17.98 33.90
CA THR A 153 -8.65 -17.88 35.37
C THR A 153 -9.83 -16.96 35.69
N SER A 154 -10.34 -16.97 36.92
CA SER A 154 -11.44 -16.10 37.36
C SER A 154 -11.26 -14.62 36.97
N ASN A 155 -10.02 -14.15 36.85
CA ASN A 155 -9.66 -12.76 36.54
C ASN A 155 -9.12 -12.55 35.11
N ILE A 156 -8.85 -13.60 34.33
CA ILE A 156 -8.27 -13.50 32.98
C ILE A 156 -9.23 -14.11 31.98
N LYS A 157 -9.87 -13.23 31.20
CA LYS A 157 -10.81 -13.58 30.15
C LYS A 157 -10.41 -12.90 28.85
N TYR A 158 -10.46 -13.63 27.75
CA TYR A 158 -10.18 -13.10 26.42
C TYR A 158 -11.11 -13.73 25.40
N CYS A 159 -11.33 -13.03 24.29
CA CYS A 159 -12.13 -13.56 23.19
C CYS A 159 -11.23 -14.23 22.16
N THR A 160 -11.67 -15.36 21.62
CA THR A 160 -11.05 -15.98 20.45
C THR A 160 -12.12 -16.38 19.43
N ALA A 161 -11.72 -16.46 18.16
CA ALA A 161 -12.57 -16.90 17.08
C ALA A 161 -12.31 -18.39 16.78
N PHE A 162 -13.38 -19.16 16.64
CA PHE A 162 -13.35 -20.55 16.21
C PHE A 162 -13.99 -20.67 14.83
N PHE A 163 -13.28 -21.33 13.93
CA PHE A 163 -13.70 -21.57 12.56
C PHE A 163 -14.22 -22.99 12.41
N HIS A 164 -15.48 -23.14 11.99
CA HIS A 164 -16.13 -24.44 11.77
C HIS A 164 -16.07 -24.89 10.31
N VAL A 165 -15.54 -24.03 9.43
CA VAL A 165 -15.36 -24.31 8.00
C VAL A 165 -13.89 -24.57 7.72
N GLY A 166 -13.61 -25.58 6.88
CA GLY A 166 -12.24 -25.90 6.47
C GLY A 166 -11.56 -24.75 5.71
N PRO A 167 -10.22 -24.64 5.77
CA PRO A 167 -9.45 -23.54 5.16
C PRO A 167 -9.46 -23.54 3.63
N MET A 168 -9.95 -24.63 3.03
CA MET A 168 -9.93 -24.88 1.59
C MET A 168 -10.59 -23.74 0.78
N LEU A 169 -11.70 -23.18 1.28
CA LEU A 169 -12.42 -22.12 0.60
C LEU A 169 -11.59 -20.82 0.52
N ALA A 170 -10.94 -20.43 1.63
CA ALA A 170 -10.09 -19.25 1.70
C ALA A 170 -8.81 -19.39 0.85
N ILE A 171 -8.24 -20.61 0.80
CA ILE A 171 -7.07 -20.90 -0.04
C ILE A 171 -7.42 -20.74 -1.52
N TYR A 172 -8.51 -21.36 -2.00
CA TYR A 172 -8.89 -21.26 -3.41
C TYR A 172 -9.21 -19.84 -3.85
N THR A 173 -9.80 -19.04 -2.97
CA THR A 173 -10.14 -17.64 -3.28
C THR A 173 -8.94 -16.72 -3.27
N SER A 174 -7.86 -17.12 -2.59
CA SER A 174 -6.60 -16.39 -2.60
C SER A 174 -5.83 -16.55 -3.92
N ILE A 175 -6.02 -17.66 -4.65
CA ILE A 175 -5.28 -17.95 -5.89
C ILE A 175 -5.53 -16.89 -6.98
N PRO A 176 -6.78 -16.53 -7.36
CA PRO A 176 -7.02 -15.50 -8.37
C PRO A 176 -6.43 -14.15 -7.99
N VAL A 177 -6.45 -13.81 -6.70
CA VAL A 177 -5.88 -12.56 -6.18
C VAL A 177 -4.36 -12.57 -6.34
N LEU A 178 -3.69 -13.67 -5.99
CA LEU A 178 -2.25 -13.82 -6.18
C LEU A 178 -1.86 -13.76 -7.66
N CYS A 179 -2.60 -14.43 -8.54
CA CYS A 179 -2.38 -14.36 -9.98
C CYS A 179 -2.51 -12.93 -10.50
N TYR A 180 -3.46 -12.16 -9.98
CA TYR A 180 -3.63 -10.75 -10.31
C TYR A 180 -2.45 -9.89 -9.85
N ASP A 181 -1.99 -10.08 -8.61
CA ASP A 181 -0.85 -9.33 -8.08
C ASP A 181 0.45 -9.66 -8.84
N VAL A 182 0.65 -10.93 -9.22
CA VAL A 182 1.76 -11.35 -10.09
C VAL A 182 1.66 -10.66 -11.45
N LEU A 183 0.48 -10.61 -12.06
CA LEU A 183 0.26 -9.88 -13.31
C LEU A 183 0.65 -8.41 -13.18
N LEU A 184 0.24 -7.73 -12.11
CA LEU A 184 0.61 -6.33 -11.87
C LEU A 184 2.13 -6.14 -11.72
N VAL A 185 2.80 -7.02 -10.98
CA VAL A 185 4.27 -7.00 -10.83
C VAL A 185 4.95 -7.18 -12.19
N VAL A 186 4.51 -8.15 -12.99
CA VAL A 186 5.07 -8.40 -14.34
C VAL A 186 4.87 -7.18 -15.25
N LEU A 187 3.68 -6.56 -15.24
CA LEU A 187 3.44 -5.33 -16.01
C LEU A 187 4.34 -4.16 -15.56
N ALA A 188 4.51 -3.98 -14.25
CA ALA A 188 5.39 -2.94 -13.71
C ALA A 188 6.87 -3.17 -14.13
N ILE A 189 7.35 -4.42 -14.07
CA ILE A 189 8.72 -4.77 -14.46
C ILE A 189 8.91 -4.62 -15.97
N THR A 190 7.97 -5.11 -16.79
CA THR A 190 8.08 -5.01 -18.25
C THR A 190 8.10 -3.55 -18.71
N LEU A 191 7.32 -2.69 -18.08
CA LEU A 191 7.35 -1.25 -18.34
C LEU A 191 8.69 -0.62 -17.96
N LEU A 192 9.23 -0.94 -16.78
CA LEU A 192 10.55 -0.45 -16.36
C LEU A 192 11.63 -0.88 -17.35
N VAL A 193 11.64 -2.15 -17.75
CA VAL A 193 12.61 -2.69 -18.71
C VAL A 193 12.47 -2.01 -20.08
N LYS A 194 11.24 -1.81 -20.55
CA LYS A 194 10.95 -1.09 -21.81
C LYS A 194 11.50 0.33 -21.77
N HIS A 195 11.22 1.09 -20.72
CA HIS A 195 11.73 2.46 -20.57
C HIS A 195 13.25 2.53 -20.48
N LEU A 196 13.89 1.59 -19.80
CA LEU A 196 15.35 1.51 -19.75
C LEU A 196 15.96 1.18 -21.11
N LYS A 197 15.31 0.29 -21.89
CA LYS A 197 15.77 -0.10 -23.22
C LYS A 197 15.64 1.05 -24.23
N GLU A 198 14.48 1.69 -24.31
CA GLU A 198 14.23 2.83 -25.22
C GLU A 198 15.22 3.97 -24.95
N ARG A 199 15.48 4.29 -23.67
CA ARG A 199 16.47 5.32 -23.31
C ARG A 199 17.91 4.93 -23.63
N LYS A 200 18.26 3.65 -23.46
CA LYS A 200 19.58 3.14 -23.84
C LYS A 200 19.81 3.26 -25.35
N GLU A 201 18.80 2.95 -26.16
CA GLU A 201 18.85 3.08 -27.62
C GLU A 201 19.00 4.54 -28.06
N LEU A 202 18.35 5.47 -27.37
CA LEU A 202 18.45 6.91 -27.63
C LEU A 202 19.74 7.57 -27.13
N ARG A 203 20.70 6.81 -26.56
CA ARG A 203 21.93 7.32 -25.89
C ARG A 203 21.68 8.45 -24.88
N MET A 204 20.45 8.63 -24.41
CA MET A 204 20.12 9.64 -23.41
C MET A 204 20.50 9.09 -22.04
N LYS A 205 21.24 9.87 -21.25
CA LYS A 205 21.46 9.53 -19.84
C LYS A 205 20.09 9.36 -19.18
N PRO A 206 19.82 8.21 -18.54
CA PRO A 206 18.56 8.04 -17.83
C PRO A 206 18.46 9.14 -16.78
N ASN A 207 17.35 9.87 -16.74
CA ASN A 207 17.11 10.79 -15.64
C ASN A 207 17.01 9.93 -14.38
N THR A 208 18.03 10.04 -13.51
CA THR A 208 18.17 9.24 -12.30
C THR A 208 16.89 9.28 -11.46
N TYR A 209 16.17 10.42 -11.47
CA TYR A 209 14.91 10.61 -10.76
C TYR A 209 13.78 9.72 -11.28
N ILE A 210 13.57 9.64 -12.60
CA ILE A 210 12.51 8.80 -13.18
C ILE A 210 12.79 7.33 -12.91
N VAL A 211 14.05 6.89 -13.04
CA VAL A 211 14.44 5.51 -12.72
C VAL A 211 14.23 5.21 -11.24
N LEU A 212 14.56 6.15 -10.36
CA LEU A 212 14.37 6.01 -8.92
C LEU A 212 12.88 5.88 -8.57
N ILE A 213 12.02 6.73 -9.12
CA ILE A 213 10.56 6.71 -8.91
C ILE A 213 9.98 5.36 -9.37
N VAL A 214 10.30 4.92 -10.59
CA VAL A 214 9.80 3.64 -11.12
C VAL A 214 10.31 2.45 -10.29
N ARG A 215 11.55 2.49 -9.81
CA ARG A 215 12.08 1.44 -8.92
C ARG A 215 11.32 1.35 -7.60
N TYR A 216 10.97 2.49 -7.00
CA TYR A 216 10.14 2.51 -5.79
C TYR A 216 8.74 1.95 -6.04
N HIS A 217 8.16 2.23 -7.21
CA HIS A 217 6.89 1.61 -7.62
C HIS A 217 7.00 0.08 -7.72
N VAL A 218 8.03 -0.46 -8.37
CA VAL A 218 8.21 -1.92 -8.49
C VAL A 218 8.40 -2.60 -7.13
N ILE A 219 9.21 -2.02 -6.24
CA ILE A 219 9.38 -2.52 -4.86
C ILE A 219 8.04 -2.61 -4.14
N TYR A 220 7.16 -1.63 -4.37
CA TYR A 220 5.83 -1.63 -3.78
C TYR A 220 4.92 -2.74 -4.32
N PHE A 221 4.90 -2.98 -5.63
CA PHE A 221 4.16 -4.11 -6.20
C PHE A 221 4.65 -5.44 -5.59
N VAL A 222 5.97 -5.61 -5.44
CA VAL A 222 6.56 -6.82 -4.83
C VAL A 222 6.22 -6.96 -3.36
N LEU A 223 6.27 -5.88 -2.58
CA LEU A 223 5.91 -5.92 -1.16
C LEU A 223 4.43 -6.22 -0.97
N ASN A 224 3.55 -5.67 -1.80
CA ASN A 224 2.12 -6.00 -1.76
C ASN A 224 1.88 -7.47 -2.10
N LEU A 225 2.56 -8.01 -3.12
CA LEU A 225 2.52 -9.43 -3.44
C LEU A 225 3.01 -10.29 -2.26
N ALA A 226 4.09 -9.89 -1.58
CA ALA A 226 4.59 -10.62 -0.42
C ALA A 226 3.58 -10.66 0.74
N VAL A 227 2.93 -9.54 1.06
CA VAL A 227 1.85 -9.48 2.07
C VAL A 227 0.70 -10.43 1.70
N GLN A 228 0.35 -10.51 0.42
CA GLN A 228 -0.73 -11.36 -0.06
C GLN A 228 -0.36 -12.86 -0.01
N ILE A 229 0.88 -13.20 -0.34
CA ILE A 229 1.41 -14.56 -0.17
C ILE A 229 1.38 -14.97 1.29
N PHE A 230 1.86 -14.11 2.18
CA PHE A 230 1.86 -14.36 3.62
C PHE A 230 0.44 -14.52 4.17
N SER A 231 -0.52 -13.72 3.70
CA SER A 231 -1.92 -13.85 4.08
C SER A 231 -2.55 -15.16 3.60
N ALA A 232 -2.17 -15.65 2.42
CA ALA A 232 -2.60 -16.97 1.93
C ALA A 232 -1.97 -18.12 2.75
N ILE A 233 -0.72 -17.95 3.18
CA ILE A 233 0.02 -18.91 4.00
C ILE A 233 -0.58 -19.06 5.41
N LEU A 234 -1.25 -18.03 5.95
CA LEU A 234 -1.94 -18.12 7.25
C LEU A 234 -3.01 -19.21 7.29
N TRP A 235 -3.55 -19.61 6.14
CA TRP A 235 -4.52 -20.70 6.03
C TRP A 235 -3.87 -22.09 5.94
N ALA A 236 -2.53 -22.16 5.85
CA ALA A 236 -1.79 -23.40 5.94
C ALA A 236 -1.62 -23.80 7.41
N ASN A 237 -1.50 -25.11 7.66
CA ASN A 237 -1.34 -25.66 9.00
C ASN A 237 0.08 -25.41 9.54
N LEU A 238 0.33 -24.18 10.00
CA LEU A 238 1.62 -23.71 10.52
C LEU A 238 1.68 -23.75 12.04
N SER A 239 2.90 -23.69 12.59
CA SER A 239 3.09 -23.52 14.03
C SER A 239 2.65 -22.13 14.49
N THR A 240 2.25 -22.02 15.76
CA THR A 240 1.71 -20.79 16.35
C THR A 240 2.70 -19.62 16.26
N GLU A 241 4.00 -19.87 16.41
CA GLU A 241 5.05 -18.85 16.34
C GLU A 241 5.15 -18.26 14.93
N VAL A 242 5.15 -19.12 13.91
CA VAL A 242 5.24 -18.68 12.51
C VAL A 242 3.99 -17.92 12.11
N MET A 243 2.81 -18.41 12.51
CA MET A 243 1.54 -17.72 12.27
C MET A 243 1.53 -16.31 12.86
N ASN A 244 2.02 -16.17 14.09
CA ASN A 244 2.11 -14.89 14.80
C ASN A 244 3.07 -13.89 14.12
N VAL A 245 4.23 -14.35 13.66
CA VAL A 245 5.18 -13.51 12.92
C VAL A 245 4.59 -13.06 11.58
N ILE A 246 3.89 -13.97 10.89
CA ILE A 246 3.19 -13.65 9.66
C ILE A 246 2.08 -12.61 9.91
N LEU A 247 1.30 -12.79 10.98
CA LEU A 247 0.23 -11.87 11.36
C LEU A 247 0.77 -10.48 11.70
N LEU A 248 1.90 -10.39 12.40
CA LEU A 248 2.60 -9.13 12.64
C LEU A 248 2.96 -8.43 11.32
N PHE A 249 3.52 -9.17 10.36
CA PHE A 249 3.89 -8.60 9.07
C PHE A 249 2.67 -8.15 8.27
N SER A 250 1.65 -9.01 8.13
CA SER A 250 0.42 -8.72 7.39
C SER A 250 -0.38 -7.56 7.99
N ASN A 251 -0.33 -7.37 9.31
CA ASN A 251 -1.04 -6.28 9.99
C ASN A 251 -0.28 -4.95 10.03
N THR A 252 1.01 -4.92 9.68
CA THR A 252 1.83 -3.69 9.76
C THR A 252 2.29 -3.21 8.39
N ALA A 253 2.89 -4.11 7.61
CA ALA A 253 3.51 -3.80 6.32
C ALA A 253 2.59 -3.02 5.37
N PRO A 254 1.36 -3.48 5.05
CA PRO A 254 0.54 -2.77 4.08
C PRO A 254 0.18 -1.34 4.52
N PHE A 255 -0.06 -1.11 5.81
CA PHE A 255 -0.49 0.19 6.35
C PHE A 255 0.65 1.21 6.48
N ILE A 256 1.89 0.74 6.54
CA ILE A 256 3.09 1.59 6.58
C ILE A 256 3.57 1.89 5.15
N ILE A 257 3.60 0.87 4.30
CA ILE A 257 4.22 0.97 2.97
C ILE A 257 3.40 1.88 2.05
N VAL A 258 2.07 1.74 2.00
CA VAL A 258 1.24 2.55 1.08
C VAL A 258 1.42 4.05 1.36
N PRO A 259 1.27 4.55 2.60
CA PRO A 259 1.36 5.98 2.86
C PRO A 259 2.77 6.54 2.66
N ARG A 260 3.83 5.81 3.07
CA ARG A 260 5.23 6.21 2.86
C ARG A 260 5.51 6.47 1.39
N LEU A 261 5.07 5.56 0.52
CA LEU A 261 5.34 5.69 -0.90
C LEU A 261 4.58 6.89 -1.51
N ILE A 262 3.33 7.12 -1.12
CA ILE A 262 2.56 8.27 -1.63
C ILE A 262 3.24 9.59 -1.26
N ILE A 263 3.63 9.74 0.01
CA ILE A 263 4.34 10.94 0.48
C ILE A 263 5.70 11.10 -0.24
N SER A 264 6.48 10.02 -0.35
CA SER A 264 7.80 10.07 -1.00
C SER A 264 7.71 10.56 -2.45
N ILE A 265 6.66 10.19 -3.18
CA ILE A 265 6.42 10.66 -4.54
C ILE A 265 6.11 12.16 -4.55
N TRP A 266 5.24 12.63 -3.65
CA TRP A 266 4.93 14.06 -3.56
C TRP A 266 6.14 14.89 -3.16
N GLU A 267 6.97 14.40 -2.26
CA GLU A 267 8.22 15.04 -1.88
C GLU A 267 9.19 15.15 -3.07
N THR A 268 9.32 14.09 -3.88
CA THR A 268 10.15 14.14 -5.09
C THR A 268 9.63 15.16 -6.11
N HIS A 269 8.31 15.26 -6.31
CA HIS A 269 7.73 16.25 -7.23
C HIS A 269 7.85 17.69 -6.71
N ALA A 270 7.73 17.90 -5.41
CA ALA A 270 7.88 19.22 -4.81
C ALA A 270 9.32 19.75 -4.93
N ASN A 271 10.32 18.87 -4.83
CA ASN A 271 11.72 19.26 -5.04
C ASN A 271 12.07 19.50 -6.52
N ASP A 272 11.33 18.88 -7.44
CA ASP A 272 11.50 19.10 -8.89
C ASP A 272 10.91 20.46 -9.35
N SER A 273 10.04 21.06 -8.55
CA SER A 273 9.31 22.30 -8.88
C SER A 273 10.00 23.57 -8.34
N CYS A 274 11.23 23.82 -8.79
CA CYS A 274 11.75 25.18 -8.98
C CYS A 274 11.44 25.75 -10.38
N VAL A 275 10.54 25.12 -11.13
CA VAL A 275 9.96 25.66 -12.38
C VAL A 275 8.45 25.38 -12.36
N HIS A 276 7.65 26.42 -12.62
CA HIS A 276 6.20 26.54 -12.48
C HIS A 276 5.33 25.27 -12.44
N VAL A 277 4.56 25.15 -11.35
CA VAL A 277 3.52 24.12 -11.12
C VAL A 277 2.27 24.41 -11.96
N SER A 278 2.03 23.58 -12.97
CA SER A 278 0.70 23.38 -13.58
C SER A 278 -0.15 22.48 -12.69
N THR A 279 -1.43 22.83 -12.54
CA THR A 279 -2.40 22.29 -11.57
C THR A 279 -3.12 21.01 -12.03
N THR A 280 -2.69 20.39 -13.13
CA THR A 280 -3.25 19.12 -13.62
C THR A 280 -2.14 18.10 -13.80
N PHE A 281 -2.45 16.83 -13.56
CA PHE A 281 -1.55 15.69 -13.81
C PHE A 281 -1.25 15.50 -15.33
N GLU A 282 -1.49 16.52 -16.16
CA GLU A 282 -1.51 16.44 -17.62
C GLU A 282 -0.20 16.82 -18.30
N ASP A 283 0.76 17.48 -17.65
CA ASP A 283 2.04 17.79 -18.29
C ASP A 283 3.24 17.47 -17.39
N CYS A 284 3.70 16.23 -17.47
CA CYS A 284 5.07 15.89 -17.10
C CYS A 284 5.77 15.27 -18.31
N VAL A 285 5.90 16.07 -19.38
CA VAL A 285 6.95 15.87 -20.38
C VAL A 285 8.10 16.77 -19.96
N CYS A 286 9.10 16.22 -19.26
CA CYS A 286 10.38 16.90 -19.08
C CYS A 286 11.05 17.06 -20.45
N TRP A 287 10.91 18.24 -21.04
CA TRP A 287 11.86 18.71 -22.03
C TRP A 287 13.13 19.10 -21.27
N THR A 288 14.12 18.22 -21.25
CA THR A 288 15.47 18.65 -20.91
C THR A 288 15.98 19.48 -22.08
N SER A 289 15.81 20.81 -21.99
CA SER A 289 16.57 21.73 -22.82
C SER A 289 18.07 21.41 -22.61
N PRO A 290 18.88 21.30 -23.67
CA PRO A 290 20.32 21.19 -23.49
C PRO A 290 20.82 22.47 -22.80
N PRO A 291 21.86 22.39 -21.94
CA PRO A 291 22.43 23.57 -21.31
C PRO A 291 22.93 24.54 -22.41
N PRO A 292 22.80 25.86 -22.25
CA PRO A 292 23.38 26.80 -23.19
C PRO A 292 24.90 26.57 -23.16
N LEU A 293 25.45 26.17 -24.30
CA LEU A 293 26.87 26.27 -24.54
C LEU A 293 27.27 27.74 -24.32
N GLU A 294 28.24 27.97 -23.45
CA GLU A 294 29.04 29.20 -23.50
C GLU A 294 29.69 29.30 -24.87
N GLN A 295 29.05 30.01 -25.79
CA GLN A 295 29.69 30.61 -26.96
C GLN A 295 29.67 32.13 -26.72
N HIS A 296 30.73 32.61 -26.07
CA HIS A 296 31.06 34.02 -26.13
C HIS A 296 31.61 34.31 -27.53
N GLU A 297 31.05 35.36 -28.12
CA GLU A 297 31.06 35.71 -29.53
C GLU A 297 32.46 35.98 -30.10
N MET A 298 32.75 35.40 -31.26
CA MET A 298 33.68 35.95 -32.25
C MET A 298 32.92 36.07 -33.56
N GLU A 299 32.43 37.26 -33.86
CA GLU A 299 32.04 37.70 -35.22
C GLU A 299 32.03 39.24 -35.19
N PHE A 300 33.14 39.88 -35.59
CA PHE A 300 33.33 40.43 -36.93
C PHE A 300 32.13 41.25 -37.43
N CYS A 301 32.03 42.49 -36.97
CA CYS A 301 31.37 43.56 -37.73
C CYS A 301 32.41 44.60 -38.14
N ILE A 302 32.47 44.76 -39.45
CA ILE A 302 33.34 45.63 -40.23
C ILE A 302 32.97 47.09 -39.97
N ASP A 303 33.98 47.89 -39.62
CA ASP A 303 33.95 49.35 -39.58
C ASP A 303 33.76 49.90 -41.02
N PRO A 304 32.85 50.87 -41.22
CA PRO A 304 33.36 52.14 -41.73
C PRO A 304 32.66 53.39 -41.14
N ASP A 305 33.50 54.38 -40.84
CA ASP A 305 33.22 55.82 -40.82
C ASP A 305 32.39 56.41 -39.66
N ASN A 306 33.12 56.73 -38.57
CA ASN A 306 33.31 58.08 -38.00
C ASN A 306 32.07 59.01 -37.87
N ILE A 307 31.75 59.46 -36.64
CA ILE A 307 31.59 60.88 -36.23
C ILE A 307 31.30 60.96 -34.70
N SER A 308 32.31 61.48 -33.99
CA SER A 308 32.33 62.27 -32.73
C SER A 308 31.26 62.12 -31.64
N CYS A 309 31.71 62.01 -30.39
CA CYS A 309 31.50 63.03 -29.35
C CYS A 309 32.45 62.80 -28.14
N VAL A 310 33.32 63.80 -27.93
CA VAL A 310 34.22 64.17 -26.80
C VAL A 310 34.65 63.09 -25.80
#